data_AF-Q6KC40-F1
#
_entry.id   AF-Q6KC40-F1
#
_cell.length_a   1.000
_cell.length_b   1.000
_cell.length_c   1.000
_cell.angle_alpha   90.00
_cell.angle_beta   90.00
_cell.angle_gamma   90.00
#
_symmetry.space_group_name_H-M   'P 1'
#
loop_
_entity.id
_entity.type
_entity.pdbx_description
1 polymer ?
#
loop_
_entity_poly.entity_id
_entity_poly.type
_entity_poly.pdbx_seq_one_letter_code
_entity_poly.pdbx_strand_id
1 'polypeptide(L)'
;EIKADKTTAKADGSDAITYTVRVMKEGAPVVDQKVTFSKDFGTLNKTEATTDQNGYATVKLSSNTPGKAIVSAKVSGVGTEVKATTVEFFAPLSIDGDKVTVIGTGITGALPKNWLQYGQVKLQATGGNGKYTWKSSNTKIASVDNSGVITLNEKGSATITVVSGDNQSATYTINAPGSIVIAVDKNTRVTYFDAENKCKTNSA
;
A
#
# COMPACT_ATOMS: atom_id res chain seq x y z
N GLU A 1 -0.32 -22.04 23.75
CA GLU A 1 -0.32 -20.66 23.19
C GLU A 1 -0.81 -20.71 21.74
N ILE A 2 -1.37 -19.61 21.24
CA ILE A 2 -1.74 -19.43 19.83
C ILE A 2 -0.97 -18.21 19.30
N LYS A 3 -0.27 -18.38 18.17
CA LYS A 3 0.59 -17.36 17.56
C LYS A 3 0.17 -17.09 16.13
N ALA A 4 0.13 -15.82 15.75
CA ALA A 4 -0.01 -15.39 14.36
C ALA A 4 1.37 -15.16 13.73
N ASP A 5 1.54 -15.50 12.46
CA ASP A 5 2.77 -15.24 11.69
C ASP A 5 2.99 -13.75 11.40
N LYS A 6 1.90 -12.99 11.32
CA LYS A 6 1.89 -11.52 11.15
C LYS A 6 0.66 -10.90 11.81
N THR A 7 0.73 -9.60 12.07
CA THR A 7 -0.34 -8.85 12.76
C THR A 7 -1.21 -8.01 11.82
N THR A 8 -0.84 -7.90 10.54
CA THR A 8 -1.59 -7.16 9.53
C THR A 8 -1.68 -7.95 8.22
N ALA A 9 -2.76 -7.75 7.47
CA ALA A 9 -2.95 -8.32 6.14
C ALA A 9 -3.86 -7.45 5.26
N LYS A 10 -3.82 -7.67 3.95
CA LYS A 10 -4.74 -7.04 3.00
C LYS A 10 -6.13 -7.67 3.10
N ALA A 11 -7.15 -6.82 3.11
CA ALA A 11 -8.54 -7.22 3.01
C ALA A 11 -8.95 -7.55 1.56
N ASP A 12 -8.23 -8.45 0.90
CA ASP A 12 -8.45 -8.84 -0.50
C ASP A 12 -8.96 -10.29 -0.67
N GLY A 13 -9.31 -10.94 0.44
CA GLY A 13 -9.78 -12.33 0.50
C GLY A 13 -8.69 -13.38 0.30
N SER A 14 -7.50 -12.99 -0.15
CA SER A 14 -6.40 -13.89 -0.52
C SER A 14 -5.21 -13.81 0.45
N ASP A 15 -4.90 -12.61 0.94
CA ASP A 15 -3.85 -12.40 1.92
C ASP A 15 -4.30 -12.94 3.29
N ALA A 16 -3.56 -13.92 3.78
CA ALA A 16 -3.96 -14.69 4.94
C ALA A 16 -2.95 -14.59 6.08
N ILE A 17 -3.46 -14.56 7.30
CA ILE A 17 -2.69 -14.66 8.54
C ILE A 17 -2.74 -16.13 8.98
N THR A 18 -1.58 -16.73 9.17
CA THR A 18 -1.45 -18.11 9.64
C THR A 18 -1.40 -18.14 11.15
N TYR A 19 -2.35 -18.83 11.76
CA TYR A 19 -2.39 -19.09 13.19
C TYR A 19 -1.85 -20.47 13.49
N THR A 20 -0.93 -20.55 14.45
CA THR A 20 -0.29 -21.79 14.91
C THR A 20 -0.54 -21.98 16.40
N VAL A 21 -1.07 -23.15 16.77
CA VAL A 21 -1.21 -23.60 18.15
C VAL A 21 -0.23 -24.74 18.37
N ARG A 22 0.44 -24.75 19.53
CA ARG A 22 1.22 -25.90 20.01
C ARG A 22 0.55 -26.51 21.24
N VAL A 23 0.28 -27.82 21.19
CA VAL A 23 -0.31 -28.59 22.29
C VAL A 23 0.75 -29.46 22.94
N MET A 24 0.88 -29.34 24.25
CA MET A 24 1.86 -30.07 25.07
C MET A 24 1.16 -30.69 26.28
N LYS A 25 1.60 -31.88 26.69
CA LYS A 25 1.19 -32.54 27.93
C LYS A 25 2.45 -33.09 28.62
N GLU A 26 2.65 -32.72 29.89
CA GLU A 26 3.80 -33.19 30.69
C GLU A 26 5.17 -32.96 30.01
N GLY A 27 5.30 -31.85 29.27
CA GLY A 27 6.54 -31.51 28.56
C GLY A 27 6.71 -32.17 27.18
N ALA A 28 5.84 -33.09 26.78
CA ALA A 28 5.85 -33.74 25.47
C ALA A 28 4.79 -33.16 24.52
N PRO A 29 5.04 -33.15 23.19
CA PRO A 29 4.03 -32.76 22.20
C PRO A 29 2.90 -33.79 22.16
N VAL A 30 1.66 -33.31 22.01
CA VAL A 30 0.50 -34.19 21.82
C VAL A 30 0.19 -34.30 20.33
N VAL A 31 0.33 -35.50 19.78
CA VAL A 31 0.10 -35.81 18.35
C VAL A 31 -1.37 -36.17 18.12
N ASP A 32 -1.89 -35.89 16.92
CA ASP A 32 -3.26 -36.23 16.49
C ASP A 32 -4.36 -35.63 17.38
N GLN A 33 -4.03 -34.58 18.15
CA GLN A 33 -4.97 -33.89 19.01
C GLN A 33 -5.81 -32.92 18.18
N LYS A 34 -7.12 -33.10 18.22
CA LYS A 34 -8.07 -32.19 17.58
C LYS A 34 -8.12 -30.83 18.31
N VAL A 35 -7.98 -29.76 17.54
CA VAL A 35 -8.11 -28.36 17.96
C VAL A 35 -9.19 -27.68 17.11
N THR A 36 -10.15 -27.04 17.77
CA THR A 36 -11.20 -26.24 17.14
C THR A 36 -10.84 -24.76 17.24
N PHE A 37 -11.05 -24.02 16.15
CA PHE A 37 -10.75 -22.60 16.03
C PHE A 37 -12.05 -21.80 15.84
N SER A 38 -12.11 -20.65 16.48
CA SER A 38 -13.20 -19.68 16.40
C SER A 38 -12.64 -18.29 16.04
N LYS A 39 -13.50 -17.40 15.57
CA LYS A 39 -13.13 -16.04 15.13
C LYS A 39 -14.29 -15.08 15.35
N ASP A 40 -13.99 -13.81 15.63
CA ASP A 40 -14.98 -12.72 15.64
C ASP A 40 -15.15 -12.07 14.25
N PHE A 41 -14.10 -12.04 13.43
CA PHE A 41 -14.06 -11.37 12.13
C PHE A 41 -13.27 -12.15 11.06
N GLY A 42 -13.64 -11.98 9.79
CA GLY A 42 -13.00 -12.64 8.64
C GLY A 42 -13.50 -14.07 8.39
N THR A 43 -12.72 -14.84 7.65
CA THR A 43 -13.02 -16.22 7.21
C THR A 43 -11.83 -17.12 7.50
N LEU A 44 -12.06 -18.20 8.27
CA LEU A 44 -11.07 -19.27 8.44
C LEU A 44 -11.14 -20.24 7.27
N ASN A 45 -9.98 -20.72 6.80
CA ASN A 45 -9.93 -21.74 5.75
C ASN A 45 -10.46 -23.12 6.22
N LYS A 46 -10.40 -23.36 7.53
CA LYS A 46 -10.97 -24.51 8.24
C LYS A 46 -11.18 -24.14 9.70
N THR A 47 -12.22 -24.68 10.32
CA THR A 47 -12.54 -24.44 11.74
C THR A 47 -11.89 -25.46 12.67
N GLU A 48 -11.25 -26.50 12.13
CA GLU A 48 -10.62 -27.57 12.91
C GLU A 48 -9.30 -28.00 12.27
N ALA A 49 -8.34 -28.41 13.10
CA ALA A 49 -7.10 -29.04 12.68
C ALA A 49 -6.63 -30.05 13.73
N THR A 50 -5.92 -31.09 13.31
CA THR A 50 -5.21 -32.03 14.19
C THR A 50 -3.76 -31.62 14.32
N THR A 51 -3.17 -31.87 15.48
CA THR A 51 -1.75 -31.60 15.72
C THR A 51 -0.84 -32.59 14.99
N ASP A 52 0.29 -32.10 14.50
CA ASP A 52 1.32 -32.93 13.87
C ASP A 52 2.21 -33.66 14.90
N GLN A 53 3.27 -34.33 14.42
CA GLN A 53 4.26 -35.04 15.24
C GLN A 53 4.98 -34.15 16.26
N ASN A 54 4.99 -32.83 16.05
CA ASN A 54 5.60 -31.84 16.92
C ASN A 54 4.56 -31.12 17.81
N GLY A 55 3.30 -31.54 17.74
CA GLY A 55 2.19 -30.98 18.52
C GLY A 55 1.61 -29.69 17.92
N TYR A 56 1.87 -29.35 16.66
CA TYR A 56 1.40 -28.13 16.03
C TYR A 56 0.12 -28.33 15.20
N ALA A 57 -0.84 -27.42 15.36
CA ALA A 57 -2.03 -27.32 14.54
C ALA A 57 -2.14 -25.90 13.94
N THR A 58 -2.45 -25.80 12.65
CA THR A 58 -2.46 -24.52 11.92
C THR A 58 -3.76 -24.26 11.18
N VAL A 59 -4.21 -23.01 11.19
CA VAL A 59 -5.31 -22.48 10.36
C VAL A 59 -4.91 -21.14 9.72
N LYS A 60 -5.60 -20.74 8.67
CA LYS A 60 -5.41 -19.45 7.99
C LYS A 60 -6.69 -18.62 8.09
N LEU A 61 -6.53 -17.34 8.37
CA LEU A 61 -7.61 -16.35 8.39
C LEU A 61 -7.41 -15.34 7.25
N SER A 62 -8.44 -15.08 6.44
CA SER A 62 -8.47 -13.99 5.46
C SER A 62 -9.72 -13.11 5.63
N SER A 63 -9.77 -11.97 4.95
CA SER A 63 -10.95 -11.09 4.93
C SER A 63 -11.07 -10.36 3.58
N ASN A 64 -12.30 -10.06 3.14
CA ASN A 64 -12.60 -9.18 2.00
C ASN A 64 -12.93 -7.74 2.44
N THR A 65 -13.06 -7.52 3.74
CA THR A 65 -13.39 -6.21 4.32
C THR A 65 -12.35 -5.82 5.36
N PRO A 66 -11.99 -4.53 5.48
CA PRO A 66 -11.10 -4.07 6.52
C PRO A 66 -11.75 -4.28 7.90
N GLY A 67 -10.93 -4.62 8.89
CA GLY A 67 -11.42 -4.85 10.25
C GLY A 67 -10.43 -5.56 11.15
N LYS A 68 -10.67 -5.46 12.45
CA LYS A 68 -9.89 -6.16 13.48
C LYS A 68 -10.44 -7.55 13.70
N ALA A 69 -9.55 -8.51 13.93
CA ALA A 69 -9.90 -9.89 14.18
C ALA A 69 -9.16 -10.47 15.39
N ILE A 70 -9.85 -11.35 16.11
CA ILE A 70 -9.33 -12.20 17.17
C ILE A 70 -9.69 -13.63 16.82
N VAL A 71 -8.67 -14.47 16.66
CA VAL A 71 -8.83 -15.93 16.55
C VAL A 71 -8.63 -16.55 17.91
N SER A 72 -9.48 -17.51 18.24
CA SER A 72 -9.36 -18.30 19.45
C SER A 72 -9.28 -19.79 19.12
N ALA A 73 -8.66 -20.57 20.00
CA ALA A 73 -8.50 -22.01 19.83
C ALA A 73 -8.87 -22.76 21.11
N LYS A 74 -9.51 -23.92 20.93
CA LYS A 74 -9.91 -24.82 21.99
C LYS A 74 -9.46 -26.24 21.66
N VAL A 75 -8.74 -26.87 22.59
CA VAL A 75 -8.34 -28.28 22.48
C VAL A 75 -9.54 -29.16 22.83
N SER A 76 -9.83 -30.18 22.03
CA SER A 76 -10.93 -31.11 22.30
C SER A 76 -10.77 -31.78 23.69
N GLY A 77 -11.85 -31.82 24.47
CA GLY A 77 -11.83 -32.34 25.84
C GLY A 77 -11.31 -31.36 26.91
N VAL A 78 -10.82 -30.17 26.50
CA VAL A 78 -10.39 -29.11 27.42
C VAL A 78 -11.44 -27.98 27.41
N GLY A 79 -11.90 -27.56 28.59
CA GLY A 79 -12.92 -26.51 28.72
C GLY A 79 -12.41 -25.10 28.38
N THR A 80 -11.10 -24.90 28.45
CA THR A 80 -10.44 -23.60 28.31
C THR A 80 -10.16 -23.25 26.86
N GLU A 81 -10.58 -22.05 26.46
CA GLU A 81 -10.25 -21.44 25.16
C GLU A 81 -9.09 -20.46 25.33
N VAL A 82 -8.18 -20.42 24.35
CA VAL A 82 -7.05 -19.48 24.31
C VAL A 82 -7.25 -18.52 23.15
N LYS A 83 -7.16 -17.22 23.43
CA LYS A 83 -7.28 -16.16 22.42
C LYS A 83 -5.92 -15.70 21.92
N ALA A 84 -5.81 -15.42 20.63
CA ALA A 84 -4.65 -14.78 20.05
C ALA A 84 -4.65 -13.27 20.30
N THR A 85 -3.50 -12.64 20.04
CA THR A 85 -3.41 -11.18 19.93
C THR A 85 -4.27 -10.69 18.77
N THR A 86 -4.87 -9.51 18.93
CA THR A 86 -5.65 -8.87 17.85
C THR A 86 -4.78 -8.60 16.62
N VAL A 87 -5.31 -8.91 15.45
CA VAL A 87 -4.74 -8.57 14.15
C VAL A 87 -5.67 -7.64 13.38
N GLU A 88 -5.18 -6.99 12.34
CA GLU A 88 -5.97 -6.03 11.56
C GLU A 88 -5.83 -6.25 10.05
N PHE A 89 -6.97 -6.31 9.36
CA PHE A 89 -7.05 -6.30 7.91
C PHE A 89 -7.28 -4.87 7.41
N PHE A 90 -6.43 -4.41 6.49
CA PHE A 90 -6.54 -3.09 5.89
C PHE A 90 -7.02 -3.19 4.44
N ALA A 91 -7.72 -2.16 3.96
CA ALA A 91 -8.12 -2.10 2.55
C ALA A 91 -6.88 -2.16 1.65
N PRO A 92 -6.96 -2.76 0.44
CA PRO A 92 -5.87 -2.74 -0.51
C PRO A 92 -5.42 -1.30 -0.83
N LEU A 93 -4.12 -1.03 -0.73
CA LEU A 93 -3.54 0.25 -1.09
C LEU A 93 -3.66 0.45 -2.60
N SER A 94 -4.19 1.60 -3.01
CA SER A 94 -4.35 1.96 -4.42
C SER A 94 -4.06 3.44 -4.67
N ILE A 95 -3.60 3.73 -5.88
CA ILE A 95 -3.58 5.08 -6.45
C ILE A 95 -4.57 5.06 -7.61
N ASP A 96 -5.50 6.01 -7.62
CA ASP A 96 -6.38 6.22 -8.76
C ASP A 96 -5.67 7.14 -9.77
N GLY A 97 -5.19 6.56 -10.86
CA GLY A 97 -4.42 7.26 -11.89
C GLY A 97 -5.20 8.30 -12.67
N ASP A 98 -6.54 8.26 -12.59
CA ASP A 98 -7.45 9.24 -13.19
C ASP A 98 -7.88 10.31 -12.19
N LYS A 99 -7.35 10.28 -10.95
CA LYS A 99 -7.57 11.30 -9.92
C LYS A 99 -6.30 12.04 -9.53
N VAL A 100 -5.60 12.54 -10.53
CA VAL A 100 -4.49 13.49 -10.34
C VAL A 100 -5.07 14.90 -10.21
N THR A 101 -4.84 15.56 -9.07
CA THR A 101 -5.32 16.92 -8.83
C THR A 101 -4.27 17.94 -9.24
N VAL A 102 -4.61 18.90 -10.11
CA VAL A 102 -3.69 19.98 -10.49
C VAL A 102 -3.66 21.03 -9.39
N ILE A 103 -2.49 21.30 -8.82
CA ILE A 103 -2.31 22.33 -7.81
C ILE A 103 -2.44 23.70 -8.49
N GLY A 104 -3.23 24.60 -7.87
CA GLY A 104 -3.54 25.92 -8.40
C GLY A 104 -4.97 26.03 -8.96
N THR A 105 -5.50 24.96 -9.57
CA THR A 105 -6.89 24.93 -10.06
C THR A 105 -7.79 24.00 -9.26
N GLY A 106 -7.25 22.97 -8.61
CA GLY A 106 -8.02 21.96 -7.89
C GLY A 106 -8.79 20.99 -8.80
N ILE A 107 -8.61 21.08 -10.12
CA ILE A 107 -9.24 20.18 -11.08
C ILE A 107 -8.58 18.80 -10.97
N THR A 108 -9.41 17.77 -10.97
CA THR A 108 -8.99 16.37 -10.84
C THR A 108 -9.28 15.61 -12.13
N GLY A 109 -8.30 14.85 -12.61
CA GLY A 109 -8.41 14.03 -13.82
C GLY A 109 -7.12 13.25 -14.09
N ALA A 110 -6.96 12.76 -15.31
CA ALA A 110 -5.68 12.21 -15.76
C ALA A 110 -4.60 13.30 -15.81
N LEU A 111 -3.34 12.91 -15.62
CA LEU A 111 -2.21 13.84 -15.73
C LEU A 111 -2.17 14.50 -17.11
N PRO A 112 -2.06 15.84 -17.21
CA PRO A 112 -1.95 16.53 -18.49
C PRO A 112 -0.77 16.04 -19.33
N LYS A 113 -0.98 15.89 -20.65
CA LYS A 113 0.08 15.49 -21.59
C LYS A 113 1.08 16.60 -21.91
N ASN A 114 0.73 17.85 -21.60
CA ASN A 114 1.60 19.00 -21.70
C ASN A 114 1.83 19.56 -20.31
N TRP A 115 3.10 19.76 -19.94
CA TRP A 115 3.46 20.20 -18.59
C TRP A 115 3.87 21.65 -18.58
N LEU A 116 3.47 22.38 -17.55
CA LEU A 116 4.21 23.56 -17.13
C LEU A 116 5.41 23.06 -16.32
N GLN A 117 6.62 23.52 -16.65
CA GLN A 117 7.79 23.19 -15.84
C GLN A 117 7.62 23.74 -14.42
N TYR A 118 7.90 22.88 -13.45
CA TYR A 118 7.61 23.08 -12.02
C TYR A 118 6.12 23.15 -11.68
N GLY A 119 5.25 22.80 -12.63
CA GLY A 119 3.85 22.56 -12.37
C GLY A 119 3.69 21.46 -11.32
N GLN A 120 2.75 21.68 -10.40
CA GLN A 120 2.52 20.78 -9.29
C GLN A 120 1.19 20.04 -9.46
N VAL A 121 1.22 18.75 -9.15
CA VAL A 121 0.03 17.90 -9.13
C VAL A 121 0.04 17.05 -7.87
N LYS A 122 -1.12 16.62 -7.39
CA LYS A 122 -1.23 15.76 -6.21
C LYS A 122 -1.81 14.41 -6.57
N LEU A 123 -1.13 13.35 -6.15
CA LEU A 123 -1.70 12.00 -6.14
C LEU A 123 -2.44 11.77 -4.82
N GLN A 124 -3.55 11.06 -4.91
CA GLN A 124 -4.29 10.59 -3.75
C GLN A 124 -4.19 9.06 -3.66
N ALA A 125 -3.51 8.58 -2.62
CA ALA A 125 -3.56 7.17 -2.25
C ALA A 125 -4.78 6.90 -1.37
N THR A 126 -5.34 5.70 -1.50
CA THR A 126 -6.42 5.20 -0.64
C THR A 126 -6.10 3.78 -0.17
N GLY A 127 -6.68 3.35 0.95
CA GLY A 127 -6.39 2.05 1.54
C GLY A 127 -5.13 2.02 2.39
N GLY A 128 -4.67 0.82 2.72
CA GLY A 128 -3.69 0.60 3.80
C GLY A 128 -4.19 1.15 5.14
N ASN A 129 -3.25 1.45 6.02
CA ASN A 129 -3.52 2.07 7.33
C ASN A 129 -3.62 3.62 7.30
N GLY A 130 -3.69 4.22 6.10
CA GLY A 130 -3.79 5.67 5.93
C GLY A 130 -2.50 6.46 6.18
N LYS A 131 -1.39 5.81 6.54
CA LYS A 131 -0.08 6.46 6.72
C LYS A 131 0.78 6.18 5.50
N TYR A 132 1.10 7.21 4.72
CA TYR A 132 1.76 7.05 3.43
C TYR A 132 3.17 7.63 3.42
N THR A 133 4.08 6.91 2.77
CA THR A 133 5.43 7.36 2.44
C THR A 133 5.61 7.33 0.93
N TRP A 134 6.07 8.43 0.35
CA TRP A 134 6.18 8.61 -1.10
C TRP A 134 7.64 8.62 -1.55
N LYS A 135 7.88 8.13 -2.76
CA LYS A 135 9.21 8.15 -3.39
C LYS A 135 9.08 8.27 -4.90
N SER A 136 10.01 8.99 -5.53
CA SER A 136 10.17 9.00 -6.99
C SER A 136 11.35 8.12 -7.40
N SER A 137 11.21 7.43 -8.53
CA SER A 137 12.33 6.71 -9.16
C SER A 137 13.35 7.64 -9.82
N ASN A 138 12.95 8.85 -10.22
CA ASN A 138 13.85 9.86 -10.80
C ASN A 138 13.37 11.28 -10.50
N THR A 139 13.99 11.91 -9.51
CA THR A 139 13.65 13.26 -9.05
C THR A 139 13.99 14.36 -10.06
N LYS A 140 14.89 14.11 -11.01
CA LYS A 140 15.18 15.06 -12.10
C LYS A 140 13.99 15.23 -13.04
N ILE A 141 13.19 14.18 -13.22
CA ILE A 141 11.99 14.20 -14.05
C ILE A 141 10.79 14.66 -13.21
N ALA A 142 10.58 14.03 -12.06
CA ALA A 142 9.49 14.37 -11.16
C ALA A 142 9.88 14.09 -9.71
N SER A 143 9.84 15.11 -8.85
CA SER A 143 10.00 14.96 -7.41
C SER A 143 8.63 14.82 -6.73
N VAL A 144 8.56 14.16 -5.57
CA VAL A 144 7.34 14.01 -4.78
C VAL A 144 7.65 14.33 -3.31
N ASP A 145 6.75 15.04 -2.63
CA ASP A 145 6.87 15.34 -1.21
C ASP A 145 6.11 14.33 -0.32
N ASN A 146 6.20 14.52 1.01
CA ASN A 146 5.56 13.63 1.98
C ASN A 146 4.01 13.68 1.94
N SER A 147 3.43 14.69 1.29
CA SER A 147 1.98 14.86 1.15
C SER A 147 1.45 14.28 -0.18
N GLY A 148 2.32 13.72 -1.01
CA GLY A 148 1.98 13.20 -2.34
C GLY A 148 1.87 14.27 -3.42
N VAL A 149 2.38 15.48 -3.16
CA VAL A 149 2.49 16.53 -4.17
C VAL A 149 3.74 16.30 -4.99
N ILE A 150 3.55 16.18 -6.30
CA ILE A 150 4.57 15.98 -7.31
C ILE A 150 4.89 17.32 -7.96
N THR A 151 6.19 17.59 -8.16
CA THR A 151 6.68 18.69 -9.00
C THR A 151 7.26 18.11 -10.29
N LEU A 152 6.76 18.58 -11.44
CA LEU A 152 7.17 18.13 -12.78
C LEU A 152 8.37 18.97 -13.26
N ASN A 153 9.55 18.37 -13.33
CA ASN A 153 10.83 19.09 -13.48
C ASN A 153 11.37 19.07 -14.91
N GLU A 154 11.47 17.90 -15.53
CA GLU A 154 12.06 17.71 -16.85
C GLU A 154 11.24 16.73 -17.69
N LYS A 155 11.40 16.78 -19.02
CA LYS A 155 10.76 15.82 -19.91
C LYS A 155 11.35 14.42 -19.68
N GLY A 156 10.49 13.46 -19.37
CA GLY A 156 10.89 12.06 -19.25
C GLY A 156 9.85 11.24 -18.51
N SER A 157 10.16 9.97 -18.26
CA SER A 157 9.31 9.07 -17.48
C SER A 157 9.86 8.85 -16.08
N ALA A 158 8.97 8.83 -15.08
CA ALA A 158 9.31 8.51 -13.70
C ALA A 158 8.18 7.69 -13.07
N THR A 159 8.52 6.86 -12.09
CA THR A 159 7.54 6.11 -11.30
C THR A 159 7.49 6.68 -9.90
N ILE A 160 6.29 7.03 -9.46
CA ILE A 160 6.02 7.42 -8.09
C ILE A 160 5.51 6.20 -7.33
N THR A 161 6.16 5.88 -6.22
CA THR A 161 5.79 4.78 -5.34
C THR A 161 5.22 5.35 -4.05
N VAL A 162 4.10 4.78 -3.59
CA VAL A 162 3.55 5.01 -2.25
C VAL A 162 3.60 3.72 -1.46
N VAL A 163 4.07 3.80 -0.22
CA VAL A 163 4.09 2.69 0.73
C VAL A 163 3.23 3.07 1.93
N SER A 164 2.30 2.20 2.32
CA SER A 164 1.52 2.39 3.54
C SER A 164 2.25 1.83 4.77
N GLY A 165 1.95 2.34 5.97
CA GLY A 165 2.61 1.90 7.19
C GLY A 165 2.33 0.45 7.60
N ASP A 166 1.34 -0.20 6.97
CA ASP A 166 1.06 -1.64 7.07
C ASP A 166 1.76 -2.46 5.97
N ASN A 167 2.79 -1.89 5.34
CA ASN A 167 3.69 -2.50 4.36
C ASN A 167 3.04 -2.89 3.02
N GLN A 168 1.98 -2.18 2.60
CA GLN A 168 1.49 -2.29 1.23
C GLN A 168 2.21 -1.29 0.32
N SER A 169 2.29 -1.58 -0.97
CA SER A 169 2.92 -0.70 -1.97
C SER A 169 2.03 -0.54 -3.19
N ALA A 170 1.94 0.69 -3.71
CA ALA A 170 1.29 1.01 -4.97
C ALA A 170 2.17 1.98 -5.79
N THR A 171 2.00 1.97 -7.11
CA THR A 171 2.83 2.77 -8.02
C THR A 171 1.99 3.52 -9.04
N TYR A 172 2.46 4.70 -9.42
CA TYR A 172 1.93 5.51 -10.50
C TYR A 172 3.06 5.86 -11.47
N THR A 173 2.86 5.57 -12.75
CA THR A 173 3.85 5.89 -13.80
C THR A 173 3.50 7.23 -14.44
N ILE A 174 4.40 8.18 -14.30
CA ILE A 174 4.40 9.43 -15.04
C ILE A 174 5.03 9.13 -16.40
N ASN A 175 4.23 9.16 -17.46
CA ASN A 175 4.73 9.02 -18.83
C ASN A 175 5.39 10.32 -19.30
N ALA A 176 6.31 10.21 -20.26
CA ALA A 176 6.92 11.38 -20.87
C ALA A 176 5.87 12.32 -21.47
N PRO A 177 5.93 13.65 -21.21
CA PRO A 177 4.99 14.59 -21.76
C PRO A 177 5.22 14.75 -23.26
N GLY A 178 4.16 15.15 -23.97
CA GLY A 178 4.27 15.60 -25.36
C GLY A 178 5.15 16.84 -25.44
N SER A 179 4.82 17.85 -24.63
CA SER A 179 5.56 19.11 -24.54
C SER A 179 5.77 19.56 -23.09
N ILE A 180 6.85 20.31 -22.86
CA ILE A 180 7.07 21.04 -21.62
C ILE A 180 7.13 22.54 -21.95
N VAL A 181 6.29 23.33 -21.27
CA VAL A 181 6.35 24.78 -21.30
C VAL A 181 7.33 25.19 -20.21
N ILE A 182 8.53 25.60 -20.63
CA ILE A 182 9.56 26.11 -19.71
C ILE A 182 8.99 27.36 -19.02
N ALA A 183 9.14 27.41 -17.70
CA ALA A 183 8.63 28.53 -16.91
C ALA A 183 9.16 29.85 -17.48
N VAL A 184 8.25 30.78 -17.76
CA VAL A 184 8.56 32.07 -18.39
C VAL A 184 9.55 32.84 -17.50
N ASP A 185 10.56 33.47 -18.11
CA ASP A 185 11.43 34.41 -17.42
C ASP A 185 10.58 35.60 -16.95
N LYS A 186 10.31 35.65 -15.64
CA LYS A 186 9.44 36.68 -15.04
C LYS A 186 10.15 38.01 -14.84
N ASN A 187 11.47 38.05 -15.01
CA ASN A 187 12.29 39.18 -14.57
C ASN A 187 12.62 40.12 -15.74
N THR A 188 12.63 39.63 -16.97
CA THR A 188 13.04 40.44 -18.14
C THR A 188 12.06 40.27 -19.30
N ARG A 189 11.38 41.36 -19.66
CA ARG A 189 10.66 41.44 -20.95
C ARG A 189 11.70 41.61 -22.06
N VAL A 190 11.56 40.85 -23.13
CA VAL A 190 12.46 40.88 -24.28
C VAL A 190 11.66 41.14 -25.56
N THR A 191 12.35 41.51 -26.63
CA THR A 191 11.72 41.63 -27.94
C THR A 191 11.28 40.25 -28.46
N TYR A 192 10.40 40.22 -29.46
CA TYR A 192 10.02 38.97 -30.13
C TYR A 192 11.24 38.20 -30.63
N PHE A 193 12.20 38.90 -31.25
CA PHE A 193 13.41 38.28 -31.83
C PHE A 193 14.27 37.60 -30.76
N ASP A 194 14.50 38.27 -29.63
CA ASP A 194 15.28 37.72 -28.52
C ASP A 194 14.57 36.52 -27.86
N ALA A 195 13.24 36.58 -27.73
CA ALA A 195 12.44 35.46 -27.24
C ALA A 195 12.54 34.25 -28.19
N GLU A 196 12.41 34.46 -29.50
CA GLU A 196 12.52 33.39 -30.49
C GLU A 196 13.89 32.72 -30.45
N ASN A 197 14.97 33.51 -30.35
CA ASN A 197 16.33 32.98 -30.21
C ASN A 197 16.50 32.16 -28.93
N LYS A 198 15.98 32.65 -27.80
CA LYS A 198 16.03 31.95 -26.50
C LYS A 198 15.26 30.62 -26.53
N CYS A 199 14.12 30.57 -27.20
CA CYS A 199 13.36 29.34 -27.38
C CYS A 199 14.11 28.33 -28.25
N LYS A 200 14.78 28.78 -29.31
CA LYS A 200 15.61 27.93 -30.18
C LYS A 200 16.79 27.30 -29.43
N THR A 201 17.46 28.05 -28.55
CA THR A 201 18.58 27.53 -27.75
C THR A 201 18.17 26.56 -26.65
N ASN A 202 16.97 26.73 -26.07
CA ASN A 202 16.46 25.87 -24.99
C ASN A 202 15.74 24.60 -25.48
N SER A 203 15.45 24.51 -26.78
CA SER A 203 14.79 23.35 -27.40
C SER A 203 15.78 22.32 -27.97
N ALA A 204 17.09 22.57 -27.83
CA ALA A 204 18.19 21.69 -28.23
C ALA A 204 18.72 20.91 -27.02
#